data_AF-A0A0Q9H961-F1
#
_entry.id   AF-A0A0Q9H961-F1
#
_cell.length_a   1.000
_cell.length_b   1.000
_cell.length_c   1.000
_cell.angle_alpha   90.00
_cell.angle_beta   90.00
_cell.angle_gamma   90.00
#
_symmetry.space_group_name_H-M   'P 1'
#
loop_
_entity.id
_entity.type
_entity.pdbx_description
1 polymer ?
#
loop_
_entity_poly.entity_id
_entity_poly.type
_entity_poly.pdbx_seq_one_letter_code
_entity_poly.pdbx_strand_id
1 'polypeptide(L)' 'MTAEIVNLRRARKQRARRDAEKTAEQNRISFGRSKAERTLTEAERDKAARTLEGHRLPGSDDERKS' A
#
# COMPACT_ATOMS: atom_id res chain seq x y z
N MET A 1 5.43 48.32 16.47
CA MET A 1 4.69 47.19 15.88
C MET A 1 5.67 46.39 15.05
N THR A 2 5.94 45.14 15.42
CA THR A 2 6.95 44.29 14.77
C THR A 2 6.32 43.49 13.64
N ALA A 3 6.74 43.74 12.41
CA ALA A 3 6.29 42.95 11.26
C ALA A 3 6.86 41.53 11.37
N GLU A 4 5.99 40.54 11.54
CA GLU A 4 6.39 39.14 11.61
C GLU A 4 6.71 38.65 10.19
N ILE A 5 7.99 38.37 9.92
CA ILE A 5 8.44 37.92 8.60
C ILE A 5 8.02 36.46 8.41
N VAL A 6 6.81 36.25 7.91
CA VAL A 6 6.29 34.92 7.60
C VAL A 6 6.92 34.37 6.32
N ASN A 7 7.62 33.24 6.46
CA ASN A 7 8.21 32.56 5.32
C ASN A 7 7.13 31.82 4.51
N LEU A 8 6.69 32.45 3.42
CA LEU A 8 5.64 31.93 2.53
C LEU A 8 6.00 30.56 1.91
N ARG A 9 7.29 30.25 1.71
CA ARG A 9 7.72 28.94 1.21
C ARG A 9 7.42 27.83 2.21
N ARG A 10 7.69 28.07 3.50
CA ARG A 10 7.36 27.12 4.58
C ARG A 10 5.84 26.95 4.71
N ALA A 11 5.08 28.04 4.65
CA ALA A 11 3.62 28.00 4.69
C ALA A 11 3.03 27.17 3.52
N ARG A 12 3.51 27.40 2.28
CA ARG A 12 3.11 26.59 1.11
C ARG A 12 3.45 25.11 1.27
N LYS A 13 4.66 24.80 1.77
CA LYS A 13 5.08 23.41 2.01
C LYS A 13 4.21 22.72 3.07
N GLN A 14 3.84 23.44 4.13
CA GLN A 14 2.97 22.90 5.17
C GLN A 14 1.57 22.64 4.63
N ARG A 15 1.02 23.55 3.80
CA ARG A 15 -0.26 23.34 3.12
C ARG A 15 -0.23 22.09 2.23
N ALA A 16 0.80 21.94 1.39
CA ALA A 16 0.96 20.78 0.53
C ALA A 16 1.03 19.45 1.33
N ARG A 17 1.70 19.44 2.48
CA ARG A 17 1.73 18.26 3.37
C ARG A 17 0.34 17.93 3.92
N ARG A 18 -0.39 18.94 4.42
CA ARG A 18 -1.75 18.75 4.94
C ARG A 18 -2.72 18.24 3.88
N ASP A 19 -2.61 18.74 2.65
CA ASP A 19 -3.45 18.28 1.54
C ASP A 19 -3.14 16.82 1.20
N ALA A 20 -1.85 16.43 1.17
CA ALA A 20 -1.44 15.04 0.97
C ALA A 20 -1.93 14.10 2.09
N GLU A 21 -1.89 14.56 3.35
CA GLU A 21 -2.41 13.80 4.51
C GLU A 21 -3.92 13.56 4.38
N LYS A 22 -4.70 14.58 3.99
CA LYS A 22 -6.14 14.42 3.75
C LYS A 22 -6.45 13.43 2.65
N THR A 23 -5.72 13.48 1.53
CA THR A 23 -5.88 12.51 0.45
C THR A 23 -5.50 11.11 0.93
N ALA A 24 -4.45 10.96 1.74
CA ALA A 24 -4.08 9.67 2.31
C ALA A 24 -5.17 9.13 3.26
N GLU A 25 -5.79 9.98 4.08
CA GLU A 25 -6.89 9.62 4.95
C GLU A 25 -8.14 9.20 4.16
N GLN A 26 -8.52 9.96 3.14
CA GLN A 26 -9.59 9.59 2.20
C GLN A 26 -9.31 8.25 1.52
N ASN A 27 -8.06 8.02 1.10
CA ASN A 27 -7.69 6.74 0.50
C ASN A 27 -7.75 5.58 1.50
N ARG A 28 -7.41 5.78 2.77
CA ARG A 28 -7.59 4.76 3.83
C ARG A 28 -9.06 4.42 4.03
N ILE A 29 -9.95 5.41 4.01
CA ILE A 29 -11.40 5.21 4.14
C ILE A 29 -11.96 4.53 2.91
N SER A 30 -11.71 5.07 1.72
CA SER A 30 -12.30 4.61 0.45
C SER A 30 -11.82 3.24 0.03
N PHE A 31 -10.55 2.92 0.28
CA PHE A 31 -9.97 1.66 -0.17
C PHE A 31 -9.74 0.66 0.98
N GLY A 32 -9.97 1.06 2.23
CA GLY A 32 -9.86 0.21 3.43
C GLY A 32 -8.46 -0.32 3.73
N ARG A 33 -7.51 -0.13 2.82
CA ARG A 33 -6.13 -0.65 2.84
C ARG A 33 -5.23 0.35 2.15
N SER A 34 -4.08 0.64 2.73
CA SER A 34 -3.09 1.49 2.07
C SER A 34 -2.44 0.77 0.87
N LYS A 35 -1.86 1.53 -0.07
CA LYS A 35 -1.08 0.93 -1.18
C LYS A 35 0.02 0.01 -0.65
N ALA A 36 0.68 0.40 0.44
CA ALA A 36 1.74 -0.38 1.08
C ALA A 36 1.23 -1.71 1.63
N GLU A 37 0.08 -1.71 2.31
CA GLU A 37 -0.57 -2.95 2.78
C GLU A 37 -0.97 -3.85 1.62
N ARG A 38 -1.55 -3.28 0.56
CA ARG A 38 -1.91 -4.06 -0.64
C ARG A 38 -0.70 -4.74 -1.26
N THR A 39 0.40 -4.01 -1.44
CA THR A 39 1.63 -4.57 -1.99
C THR A 39 2.26 -5.61 -1.08
N LEU A 40 2.17 -5.45 0.24
CA LEU A 40 2.67 -6.44 1.20
C LEU A 40 1.86 -7.74 1.08
N THR A 41 0.52 -7.64 1.09
CA THR A 41 -0.36 -8.80 0.95
C THR A 41 -0.18 -9.50 -0.40
N GLU A 42 -0.02 -8.74 -1.49
CA GLU A 42 0.29 -9.30 -2.82
C GLU A 42 1.62 -10.08 -2.79
N ALA A 43 2.68 -9.49 -2.23
CA ALA A 43 3.98 -10.16 -2.11
C ALA A 43 3.93 -11.42 -1.23
N GLU A 44 3.18 -11.40 -0.13
CA GLU A 44 2.96 -12.56 0.73
C GLU A 44 2.21 -13.68 0.00
N ARG A 45 1.17 -13.33 -0.77
CA ARG A 45 0.42 -14.27 -1.60
C ARG A 45 1.29 -14.90 -2.68
N ASP A 46 2.09 -14.10 -3.37
CA ASP A 46 3.01 -14.59 -4.40
C ASP A 46 4.05 -15.54 -3.81
N LYS A 47 4.60 -15.20 -2.64
CA LYS A 47 5.51 -16.09 -1.93
C LYS A 47 4.84 -17.41 -1.55
N ALA A 48 3.63 -17.34 -0.98
CA ALA A 48 2.87 -18.53 -0.62
C ALA A 48 2.55 -19.39 -1.86
N ALA A 49 2.15 -18.78 -2.97
CA ALA A 49 1.87 -19.47 -4.23
C ALA A 49 3.13 -20.20 -4.76
N ARG A 50 4.28 -19.53 -4.79
CA ARG A 50 5.56 -20.14 -5.20
C ARG A 50 5.98 -21.28 -4.27
N THR A 51 5.77 -21.13 -2.97
CA THR A 51 6.05 -22.20 -2.00
C THR A 51 5.15 -23.40 -2.25
N LEU A 52 3.85 -23.20 -2.45
CA LEU A 52 2.91 -24.28 -2.78
C LEU A 52 3.25 -24.96 -4.11
N GLU A 53 3.63 -24.19 -5.13
CA GLU A 53 4.04 -24.71 -6.43
C GLU A 53 5.35 -25.51 -6.33
N GLY A 54 6.35 -25.03 -5.58
CA GLY A 54 7.60 -25.76 -5.35
C GLY A 54 7.43 -27.03 -4.50
N HIS A 55 6.38 -27.10 -3.68
CA HIS A 55 6.01 -28.29 -2.93
C HIS A 55 4.99 -29.19 -3.65
N ARG A 56 4.54 -28.82 -4.86
CA ARG A 56 3.64 -29.64 -5.65
C ARG A 56 4.41 -30.84 -6.20
N LEU A 57 4.10 -32.02 -5.67
CA LEU A 57 4.64 -33.29 -6.18
C LEU A 57 4.02 -33.56 -7.56
N PRO A 58 4.82 -33.90 -8.60
CA PRO A 58 4.30 -34.32 -9.90
C PRO A 58 3.54 -35.65 -9.71
N GLY A 59 2.21 -35.58 -9.62
CA GLY A 59 1.35 -36.75 -9.46
C GLY A 59 0.07 -36.53 -8.64
N SER A 60 -0.03 -35.46 -7.84
CA SER A 60 -1.20 -35.26 -6.95
C SER A 60 -2.42 -34.58 -7.59
N ASP A 61 -2.29 -34.02 -8.80
CA ASP A 61 -3.39 -33.38 -9.53
C ASP A 61 -3.93 -34.21 -10.72
N ASP A 62 -3.28 -35.33 -11.08
CA ASP A 62 -3.68 -36.16 -12.22
C ASP A 62 -4.77 -37.19 -11.88
N GLU A 63 -5.00 -37.49 -10.60
CA GLU A 63 -6.01 -38.48 -10.17
C GLU A 63 -7.40 -37.88 -9.88
N ARG A 64 -7.58 -36.55 -9.96
CA ARG A 64 -8.88 -35.88 -9.72
C ARG A 64 -9.71 -35.63 -10.98
N LYS A 65 -9.36 -36.28 -12.10
CA LYS A 65 -10.13 -36.27 -13.36
C LYS A 65 -10.38 -37.69 -13.91
N SER A 66 -10.69 -38.65 -13.04
CA SER A 66 -11.38 -39.89 -13.43
C SER A 66 -12.85 -39.83 -13.08
#